data_AF-A0A8S4AQ78-F1
#
_entry.id   AF-A0A8S4AQ78-F1
#
_cell.length_a   1.000
_cell.length_b   1.000
_cell.length_c   1.000
_cell.angle_alpha   90.00
_cell.angle_beta   90.00
_cell.angle_gamma   90.00
#
_symmetry.space_group_name_H-M   'P 1'
#
loop_
_entity.id
_entity.type
_entity.pdbx_description
1 polymer ?
#
loop_
_entity_poly.entity_id
_entity_poly.type
_entity_poly.pdbx_seq_one_letter_code
_entity_poly.pdbx_strand_id
1 'polypeptide(L)'
;MECSEEDVWTEEDLDANCRRDNGTDICSNNGDCVCGTCQCKKRDNPSEGYSGKYCECDNFNCDRSNNKLCGGHGRCECRKCVCDPDYTGSACDCSLDNSTCLAKNGQICNGRGTCECGSCKCTDSKFQGPTCELCPTCPGVCTEHKDCVQCRAFQAGDKKDECERQCSYFKLIKVSERDMLPQPTDQSYPLSHCKERDANDCWFYFTYAIRNETKEVVVVEKLECPRG
;
A
#
# COMPACT_ATOMS: atom_id res chain seq x y z
N MET A 1 -50.48 8.81 19.04
CA MET A 1 -51.44 8.11 18.17
C MET A 1 -51.77 6.84 18.92
N GLU A 2 -52.92 6.81 19.59
CA GLU A 2 -53.39 5.65 20.36
C GLU A 2 -54.06 4.66 19.40
N CYS A 3 -53.85 3.36 19.61
CA CYS A 3 -54.41 2.30 18.77
C CYS A 3 -55.93 2.27 18.95
N SER A 4 -56.67 2.10 17.86
CA SER A 4 -58.14 2.05 17.87
C SER A 4 -58.63 0.78 18.58
N GLU A 5 -59.50 0.93 19.58
CA GLU A 5 -60.03 -0.12 20.46
C GLU A 5 -61.00 -1.12 19.80
N GLU A 6 -60.86 -1.45 18.51
CA GLU A 6 -61.83 -2.32 17.82
C GLU A 6 -61.35 -3.75 17.54
N ASP A 7 -60.13 -4.12 17.95
CA ASP A 7 -59.68 -5.51 17.98
C ASP A 7 -58.95 -5.80 19.30
N VAL A 8 -59.37 -6.85 20.01
CA VAL A 8 -58.77 -7.31 21.28
C VAL A 8 -57.44 -8.00 21.00
N TRP A 9 -56.41 -7.23 20.66
CA TRP A 9 -55.02 -7.71 20.64
C TRP A 9 -54.45 -7.51 22.04
N THR A 10 -53.89 -8.57 22.64
CA THR A 10 -53.18 -8.41 23.92
C THR A 10 -51.85 -7.68 23.69
N GLU A 11 -51.30 -6.99 24.69
CA GLU A 11 -49.97 -6.38 24.56
C GLU A 11 -48.89 -7.40 24.17
N GLU A 12 -49.05 -8.66 24.59
CA GLU A 12 -48.17 -9.77 24.19
C GLU A 12 -48.26 -10.10 22.70
N ASP A 13 -49.45 -10.01 22.10
CA ASP A 13 -49.65 -10.23 20.65
C ASP A 13 -49.09 -9.07 19.81
N LEU A 14 -49.18 -7.84 20.32
CA LEU A 14 -48.64 -6.64 19.67
C LEU A 14 -47.10 -6.62 19.70
N ASP A 15 -46.51 -7.02 20.83
CA ASP A 15 -45.06 -7.15 20.97
C ASP A 15 -44.49 -8.26 20.09
N ALA A 16 -45.24 -9.36 19.90
CA ALA A 16 -44.85 -10.44 18.99
C ALA A 16 -44.68 -9.93 17.54
N ASN A 17 -45.54 -9.00 17.09
CA ASN A 17 -45.47 -8.42 15.75
C ASN A 17 -44.26 -7.48 15.53
N CYS A 18 -43.62 -7.05 16.62
CA CYS A 18 -42.44 -6.18 16.61
C CYS A 18 -41.12 -6.93 16.81
N ARG A 19 -41.14 -8.27 16.86
CA ARG A 19 -39.94 -9.10 16.92
C ARG A 19 -39.60 -9.62 15.53
N ARG A 20 -38.32 -9.52 15.16
CA ARG A 20 -37.83 -9.98 13.85
C ARG A 20 -37.77 -11.51 13.78
N ASP A 21 -37.36 -12.14 14.88
CA ASP A 21 -37.14 -13.58 15.04
C ASP A 21 -37.83 -14.03 16.35
N ASN A 22 -37.75 -15.32 16.71
CA ASN A 22 -38.23 -15.85 18.01
C ASN A 22 -37.40 -15.35 19.22
N GLY A 23 -36.66 -14.26 19.07
CA GLY A 23 -35.89 -13.62 20.12
C GLY A 23 -36.77 -12.77 21.05
N THR A 24 -36.10 -12.11 21.99
CA THR A 24 -36.72 -11.18 22.95
C THR A 24 -36.62 -9.73 22.50
N ASP A 25 -35.84 -9.44 21.46
CA ASP A 25 -35.57 -8.07 21.01
C ASP A 25 -36.78 -7.50 20.27
N ILE A 26 -37.45 -6.55 20.91
CA ILE A 26 -38.52 -5.75 20.32
C ILE A 26 -37.87 -4.62 19.52
N CYS A 27 -38.22 -4.52 18.23
CA CYS A 27 -37.69 -3.50 17.33
C CYS A 27 -36.15 -3.41 17.33
N SER A 28 -35.48 -4.56 17.46
CA SER A 28 -34.01 -4.67 17.53
C SER A 28 -33.36 -3.76 18.58
N ASN A 29 -34.10 -3.39 19.64
CA ASN A 29 -33.72 -2.41 20.66
C ASN A 29 -33.49 -0.97 20.14
N ASN A 30 -33.81 -0.72 18.86
CA ASN A 30 -33.57 0.53 18.14
C ASN A 30 -34.87 1.32 17.87
N GLY A 31 -35.98 0.93 18.50
CA GLY A 31 -37.29 1.54 18.32
C GLY A 31 -38.21 1.19 19.47
N ASP A 32 -39.42 1.76 19.41
CA ASP A 32 -40.53 1.46 20.31
C ASP A 32 -41.63 0.77 19.50
N CYS A 33 -42.24 -0.29 20.05
CA CYS A 33 -43.36 -0.96 19.40
C CYS A 33 -44.66 -0.18 19.70
N VAL A 34 -45.31 0.31 18.64
CA VAL A 34 -46.56 1.07 18.76
C VAL A 34 -47.59 0.44 17.83
N CYS A 35 -48.65 -0.12 18.39
CA CYS A 35 -49.71 -0.83 17.66
C CYS A 35 -49.16 -1.95 16.74
N GLY A 36 -48.23 -2.77 17.24
CA GLY A 36 -47.65 -3.87 16.46
C GLY A 36 -46.73 -3.44 15.31
N THR A 37 -46.33 -2.17 15.25
CA THR A 37 -45.38 -1.63 14.29
C THR A 37 -44.23 -0.93 15.01
N CYS A 38 -43.00 -1.15 14.56
CA CYS A 38 -41.83 -0.48 15.13
C CYS A 38 -41.71 0.96 14.68
N GLN A 39 -41.67 1.90 15.64
CA GLN A 39 -41.21 3.26 15.42
C GLN A 39 -39.74 3.37 15.81
N CYS A 40 -38.88 3.55 14.81
CA CYS A 40 -37.45 3.61 15.04
C CYS A 40 -37.01 4.91 15.73
N LYS A 41 -36.04 4.80 16.65
CA LYS A 41 -35.47 5.91 17.40
C LYS A 41 -34.83 6.92 16.44
N LYS A 42 -35.05 8.20 16.72
CA LYS A 42 -34.36 9.28 16.02
C LYS A 42 -33.00 9.55 16.68
N ARG A 43 -32.02 9.96 15.89
CA ARG A 43 -30.69 10.38 16.36
C ARG A 43 -30.58 11.90 16.32
N ASP A 44 -29.56 12.43 17.01
CA ASP A 44 -29.26 13.86 17.02
C ASP A 44 -28.85 14.36 15.63
N ASN A 45 -28.12 13.52 14.87
CA ASN A 45 -27.81 13.79 13.48
C ASN A 45 -29.00 13.35 12.60
N PRO A 46 -29.71 14.27 11.92
CA PRO A 46 -30.87 13.93 11.10
C PRO A 46 -30.52 13.08 9.87
N SER A 47 -29.25 13.02 9.48
CA SER A 47 -28.78 12.16 8.38
C SER A 47 -28.54 10.71 8.81
N GLU A 48 -28.52 10.44 10.13
CA GLU A 48 -28.32 9.11 10.70
C GLU A 48 -29.64 8.57 11.24
N GLY A 49 -29.96 7.33 10.88
CA GLY A 49 -31.23 6.75 11.29
C GLY A 49 -31.21 5.23 11.32
N TYR A 50 -32.09 4.70 12.15
CA TYR A 50 -32.47 3.31 12.08
C TYR A 50 -33.62 3.15 11.09
N SER A 51 -33.65 2.03 10.39
CA SER A 51 -34.62 1.70 9.34
C SER A 51 -34.91 0.20 9.33
N GLY A 52 -35.86 -0.22 8.50
CA GLY A 52 -36.35 -1.60 8.45
C GLY A 52 -37.61 -1.78 9.28
N LYS A 53 -38.31 -2.90 9.06
CA LYS A 53 -39.60 -3.20 9.71
C LYS A 53 -39.46 -3.34 11.23
N TYR A 54 -38.28 -3.77 11.67
CA TYR A 54 -37.94 -4.04 13.06
C TYR A 54 -36.77 -3.16 13.53
N CYS A 55 -36.51 -2.04 12.85
CA CYS A 55 -35.39 -1.13 13.14
C CYS A 55 -34.01 -1.84 13.17
N GLU A 56 -33.88 -2.89 12.37
CA GLU A 56 -32.73 -3.78 12.30
C GLU A 56 -31.56 -3.20 11.50
N CYS A 57 -31.84 -2.22 10.64
CA CYS A 57 -30.88 -1.57 9.77
C CYS A 57 -30.49 -0.19 10.32
N ASP A 58 -29.26 0.22 10.04
CA ASP A 58 -28.84 1.60 10.20
C ASP A 58 -27.86 2.00 9.08
N ASN A 59 -27.67 3.31 8.92
CA ASN A 59 -26.84 3.90 7.87
C ASN A 59 -25.55 4.54 8.41
N PHE A 60 -25.10 4.17 9.61
CA PHE A 60 -23.94 4.81 10.26
C PHE A 60 -22.96 3.83 10.92
N ASN A 61 -23.34 2.56 11.13
CA ASN A 61 -22.46 1.48 11.60
C ASN A 61 -21.92 0.61 10.46
N CYS A 62 -21.58 1.23 9.33
CA CYS A 62 -20.81 0.56 8.28
C CYS A 62 -19.30 0.61 8.56
N ASP A 63 -18.55 -0.23 7.83
CA ASP A 63 -17.09 -0.22 7.85
C ASP A 63 -16.53 1.16 7.50
N ARG A 64 -15.41 1.50 8.15
CA ARG A 64 -14.72 2.76 7.96
C ARG A 64 -13.30 2.52 7.46
N SER A 65 -12.88 3.35 6.52
CA SER A 65 -11.48 3.44 6.10
C SER A 65 -11.03 4.90 6.20
N ASN A 66 -9.83 5.13 6.72
CA ASN A 66 -9.30 6.47 7.01
C ASN A 66 -10.29 7.36 7.79
N ASN A 67 -10.97 6.78 8.79
CA ASN A 67 -12.02 7.40 9.62
C ASN A 67 -13.30 7.85 8.87
N LYS A 68 -13.43 7.56 7.58
CA LYS A 68 -14.62 7.85 6.77
C LYS A 68 -15.50 6.62 6.63
N LEU A 69 -16.81 6.81 6.77
CA LEU A 69 -17.81 5.78 6.50
C LEU A 69 -17.72 5.35 5.03
N CYS A 70 -17.58 4.05 4.78
CA CYS A 70 -17.38 3.49 3.43
C CYS A 70 -16.26 4.19 2.65
N GLY A 71 -15.17 4.55 3.33
CA GLY A 71 -14.01 5.21 2.72
C GLY A 71 -14.29 6.61 2.16
N GLY A 72 -15.53 7.10 2.24
CA GLY A 72 -16.01 8.26 1.50
C GLY A 72 -16.32 7.98 0.03
N HIS A 73 -16.34 6.72 -0.39
CA HIS A 73 -16.52 6.26 -1.78
C HIS A 73 -17.68 5.26 -1.91
N GLY A 74 -18.74 5.50 -1.13
CA GLY A 74 -19.92 4.64 -1.11
C GLY A 74 -20.97 5.14 -0.14
N ARG A 75 -22.11 4.46 -0.15
CA ARG A 75 -23.24 4.71 0.73
C ARG A 75 -23.43 3.56 1.70
N CYS A 76 -23.74 3.89 2.96
CA CYS A 76 -24.05 2.90 3.96
C CYS A 76 -25.53 2.52 3.88
N GLU A 77 -25.81 1.29 3.46
CA GLU A 77 -27.16 0.73 3.36
C GLU A 77 -27.25 -0.49 4.28
N CYS A 78 -28.04 -0.36 5.35
CA CYS A 78 -28.25 -1.42 6.36
C CYS A 78 -26.92 -2.07 6.82
N ARG A 79 -26.00 -1.24 7.35
CA ARG A 79 -24.67 -1.66 7.85
C ARG A 79 -23.74 -2.28 6.82
N LYS A 80 -24.06 -2.18 5.52
CA LYS A 80 -23.18 -2.60 4.44
C LYS A 80 -22.84 -1.41 3.55
N CYS A 81 -21.58 -1.30 3.17
CA CYS A 81 -21.19 -0.30 2.19
C CYS A 81 -21.57 -0.76 0.78
N VAL A 82 -22.30 0.10 0.09
CA VAL A 82 -22.55 0.01 -1.35
C VAL A 82 -21.56 0.99 -2.00
N CYS A 83 -20.51 0.42 -2.61
CA CYS A 83 -19.43 1.22 -3.18
C CYS A 83 -19.84 1.91 -4.47
N ASP A 84 -19.20 3.05 -4.73
CA ASP A 84 -19.25 3.72 -6.02
C ASP A 84 -18.62 2.83 -7.12
N PRO A 85 -18.95 3.03 -8.42
CA PRO A 85 -18.56 2.11 -9.49
C PRO A 85 -17.07 1.81 -9.62
N ASP A 86 -16.21 2.76 -9.22
CA ASP A 86 -14.74 2.63 -9.31
C ASP A 86 -14.09 2.18 -8.00
N TYR A 87 -14.87 1.74 -7.01
CA TYR A 87 -14.40 1.33 -5.69
C TYR A 87 -14.93 -0.04 -5.27
N THR A 88 -14.13 -0.75 -4.48
CA THR A 88 -14.39 -2.10 -3.99
C THR A 88 -13.84 -2.26 -2.56
N GLY A 89 -14.09 -3.41 -1.94
CA GLY A 89 -13.79 -3.70 -0.54
C GLY A 89 -14.98 -3.48 0.38
N SER A 90 -14.94 -4.06 1.58
CA SER A 90 -16.05 -3.92 2.54
C SER A 90 -16.23 -2.49 3.04
N ALA A 91 -15.14 -1.70 3.03
CA ALA A 91 -15.10 -0.30 3.36
C ALA A 91 -14.99 0.62 2.13
N CYS A 92 -15.14 0.12 0.90
CA CYS A 92 -14.98 0.88 -0.35
C CYS A 92 -13.67 1.67 -0.46
N ASP A 93 -12.58 1.11 0.06
CA ASP A 93 -11.27 1.76 0.14
C ASP A 93 -10.32 1.36 -0.99
N CYS A 94 -10.69 0.35 -1.77
CA CYS A 94 -9.90 -0.17 -2.86
C CYS A 94 -10.36 0.45 -4.19
N SER A 95 -9.56 1.36 -4.76
CA SER A 95 -9.81 1.91 -6.09
C SER A 95 -9.56 0.86 -7.18
N LEU A 96 -10.45 0.81 -8.17
CA LEU A 96 -10.29 0.03 -9.41
C LEU A 96 -9.44 0.77 -10.47
N ASP A 97 -9.12 2.04 -10.24
CA ASP A 97 -8.25 2.79 -11.14
C ASP A 97 -6.80 2.27 -11.07
N ASN A 98 -6.29 1.89 -12.23
CA ASN A 98 -4.93 1.37 -12.41
C ASN A 98 -3.94 2.45 -12.87
N SER A 99 -4.36 3.71 -12.99
CA SER A 99 -3.52 4.82 -13.45
C SER A 99 -2.24 4.97 -12.64
N THR A 100 -2.32 4.80 -11.32
CA THR A 100 -1.16 4.85 -10.39
C THR A 100 -0.18 3.70 -10.57
N CYS A 101 -0.64 2.58 -11.12
CA CYS A 101 0.17 1.39 -11.40
C CYS A 101 0.79 1.40 -12.81
N LEU A 102 0.45 2.38 -13.66
CA LEU A 102 0.98 2.47 -15.01
C LEU A 102 2.43 2.98 -15.00
N ALA A 103 3.36 2.13 -15.42
CA ALA A 103 4.78 2.48 -15.48
C ALA A 103 5.13 3.31 -16.72
N LYS A 104 6.32 3.92 -16.72
CA LYS A 104 6.85 4.71 -17.85
C LYS A 104 6.96 3.92 -19.16
N ASN A 105 7.07 2.60 -19.09
CA ASN A 105 7.10 1.72 -20.25
C ASN A 105 5.70 1.40 -20.82
N GLY A 106 4.63 1.98 -20.26
CA GLY A 106 3.26 1.77 -20.69
C GLY A 106 2.62 0.48 -20.17
N GLN A 107 3.30 -0.27 -19.31
CA GLN A 107 2.78 -1.52 -18.73
C GLN A 107 2.37 -1.30 -17.26
N ILE A 108 1.33 -2.01 -16.83
CA ILE A 108 0.95 -2.08 -15.41
C ILE A 108 2.07 -2.79 -14.64
N CYS A 109 2.58 -2.14 -13.60
CA CYS A 109 3.63 -2.67 -12.72
C CYS A 109 4.86 -3.19 -13.48
N ASN A 110 5.27 -2.49 -14.55
CA ASN A 110 6.35 -2.88 -15.48
C ASN A 110 6.17 -4.31 -16.07
N GLY A 111 4.96 -4.85 -16.10
CA GLY A 111 4.69 -6.23 -16.50
C GLY A 111 5.21 -7.29 -15.52
N ARG A 112 5.54 -6.88 -14.29
CA ARG A 112 6.19 -7.70 -13.24
C ARG A 112 5.36 -7.81 -11.97
N GLY A 113 4.07 -7.52 -12.05
CA GLY A 113 3.17 -7.52 -10.90
C GLY A 113 1.71 -7.33 -11.30
N THR A 114 0.85 -7.38 -10.29
CA THR A 114 -0.58 -7.07 -10.39
C THR A 114 -0.87 -5.75 -9.69
N CYS A 115 -1.78 -4.95 -10.23
CA CYS A 115 -2.26 -3.75 -9.54
C CYS A 115 -3.41 -4.15 -8.61
N GLU A 116 -3.26 -3.89 -7.32
CA GLU A 116 -4.28 -4.10 -6.30
C GLU A 116 -4.53 -2.79 -5.56
N CYS A 117 -5.75 -2.27 -5.63
CA CYS A 117 -6.17 -1.04 -4.95
C CYS A 117 -5.26 0.17 -5.27
N GLY A 118 -4.85 0.33 -6.53
CA GLY A 118 -3.95 1.40 -6.97
C GLY A 118 -2.48 1.22 -6.55
N SER A 119 -2.09 0.05 -6.04
CA SER A 119 -0.71 -0.28 -5.66
C SER A 119 -0.22 -1.55 -6.33
N CYS A 120 1.02 -1.54 -6.83
CA CYS A 120 1.60 -2.73 -7.45
C CYS A 120 2.03 -3.78 -6.43
N LYS A 121 1.54 -5.01 -6.61
CA LYS A 121 2.05 -6.23 -5.99
C LYS A 121 3.00 -6.92 -6.96
N CYS A 122 4.30 -6.78 -6.72
CA CYS A 122 5.31 -7.39 -7.56
C CYS A 122 5.29 -8.92 -7.43
N THR A 123 5.32 -9.63 -8.56
CA THR A 123 5.26 -11.10 -8.60
C THR A 123 6.52 -11.74 -8.01
N ASP A 124 7.65 -11.05 -8.12
CA ASP A 124 8.94 -11.52 -7.59
C ASP A 124 9.45 -10.53 -6.54
N SER A 125 9.83 -11.05 -5.37
CA SER A 125 10.30 -10.26 -4.22
C SER A 125 11.61 -9.50 -4.48
N LYS A 126 12.33 -9.84 -5.56
CA LYS A 126 13.48 -9.05 -6.02
C LYS A 126 13.11 -7.70 -6.60
N PHE A 127 11.86 -7.53 -7.07
CA PHE A 127 11.38 -6.28 -7.62
C PHE A 127 10.64 -5.47 -6.58
N GLN A 128 10.93 -4.17 -6.53
CA GLN A 128 10.38 -3.22 -5.58
C GLN A 128 10.07 -1.89 -6.28
N GLY A 129 9.47 -0.96 -5.54
CA GLY A 129 9.05 0.34 -6.04
C GLY A 129 7.56 0.41 -6.39
N PRO A 130 7.02 1.62 -6.57
CA PRO A 130 5.61 1.87 -6.85
C PRO A 130 5.08 1.10 -8.07
N THR A 131 5.94 0.80 -9.04
CA THR A 131 5.57 0.07 -10.26
C THR A 131 6.45 -1.16 -10.51
N CYS A 132 7.13 -1.71 -9.50
CA CYS A 132 8.04 -2.86 -9.64
C CYS A 132 9.26 -2.62 -10.55
N GLU A 133 9.73 -1.38 -10.64
CA GLU A 133 10.83 -0.97 -11.50
C GLU A 133 12.23 -1.23 -10.90
N LEU A 134 12.32 -1.32 -9.57
CA LEU A 134 13.60 -1.43 -8.87
C LEU A 134 13.97 -2.90 -8.70
N CYS A 135 15.22 -3.27 -9.02
CA CYS A 135 15.73 -4.62 -8.78
C CYS A 135 17.12 -4.57 -8.15
N PRO A 136 17.22 -4.46 -6.81
CA PRO A 136 18.50 -4.33 -6.12
C PRO A 136 19.41 -5.55 -6.26
N THR A 137 18.83 -6.72 -6.55
CA THR A 137 19.54 -8.00 -6.69
C THR A 137 19.75 -8.41 -8.15
N CYS A 138 19.33 -7.60 -9.12
CA CYS A 138 19.55 -7.93 -10.53
C CYS A 138 21.05 -7.81 -10.87
N PRO A 139 21.68 -8.88 -11.42
CA PRO A 139 23.14 -8.94 -11.67
C PRO A 139 23.73 -7.94 -12.68
N GLY A 140 23.03 -6.88 -13.07
CA GLY A 140 23.49 -5.90 -14.05
C GLY A 140 24.19 -4.68 -13.45
N VAL A 141 23.71 -4.18 -12.31
CA VAL A 141 24.14 -2.89 -11.75
C VAL A 141 25.63 -2.90 -11.37
N CYS A 142 26.08 -3.98 -10.74
CA CYS A 142 27.47 -4.10 -10.31
C CYS A 142 28.41 -4.21 -11.51
N THR A 143 28.10 -5.07 -12.48
CA THR A 143 28.93 -5.29 -13.67
C THR A 143 28.92 -4.08 -14.61
N GLU A 144 27.78 -3.43 -14.81
CA GLU A 144 27.65 -2.23 -15.66
C GLU A 144 28.44 -1.04 -15.11
N HIS A 145 28.43 -0.87 -13.78
CA HIS A 145 29.10 0.26 -13.14
C HIS A 145 30.54 -0.06 -12.73
N LYS A 146 30.95 -1.33 -12.73
CA LYS A 146 32.29 -1.81 -12.38
C LYS A 146 33.40 -0.93 -12.98
N ASP A 147 33.44 -0.81 -14.31
CA ASP A 147 34.53 -0.12 -15.02
C ASP A 147 34.56 1.37 -14.69
N CYS A 148 33.37 1.99 -14.54
CA CYS A 148 33.24 3.39 -14.20
C CYS A 148 33.62 3.69 -12.74
N VAL A 149 33.29 2.80 -11.82
CA VAL A 149 33.73 2.89 -10.43
C VAL A 149 35.24 2.73 -10.36
N GLN A 150 35.80 1.75 -11.07
CA GLN A 150 37.23 1.50 -11.08
C GLN A 150 38.03 2.70 -11.62
N CYS A 151 37.56 3.31 -12.71
CA CYS A 151 38.26 4.46 -13.31
C CYS A 151 38.16 5.72 -12.44
N ARG A 152 36.98 6.04 -11.86
CA ARG A 152 36.81 7.26 -11.05
C ARG A 152 37.37 7.12 -9.65
N ALA A 153 37.34 5.92 -9.08
CA ALA A 153 37.81 5.67 -7.73
C ALA A 153 39.33 5.46 -7.67
N PHE A 154 39.87 4.66 -8.59
CA PHE A 154 41.25 4.18 -8.54
C PHE A 154 42.10 4.61 -9.75
N GLN A 155 41.54 5.37 -10.70
CA GLN A 155 42.23 5.77 -11.94
C GLN A 155 42.76 4.55 -12.72
N ALA A 156 42.01 3.45 -12.68
CA ALA A 156 42.37 2.15 -13.25
C ALA A 156 41.20 1.54 -14.03
N GLY A 157 41.44 0.44 -14.74
CA GLY A 157 40.44 -0.26 -15.56
C GLY A 157 40.36 0.22 -17.00
N ASP A 158 39.51 -0.43 -17.79
CA ASP A 158 39.49 -0.32 -19.26
C ASP A 158 38.98 1.05 -19.75
N LYS A 159 38.16 1.74 -18.94
CA LYS A 159 37.60 3.05 -19.27
C LYS A 159 38.43 4.24 -18.77
N LYS A 160 39.71 4.03 -18.42
CA LYS A 160 40.56 5.09 -17.84
C LYS A 160 40.64 6.35 -18.71
N ASP A 161 40.78 6.20 -20.02
CA ASP A 161 41.01 7.32 -20.94
C ASP A 161 39.74 8.13 -21.24
N GLU A 162 38.56 7.51 -21.15
CA GLU A 162 37.26 8.13 -21.41
C GLU A 162 36.41 8.32 -20.13
N CYS A 163 37.04 8.14 -18.97
CA CYS A 163 36.39 8.08 -17.66
C CYS A 163 35.56 9.35 -17.35
N GLU A 164 36.11 10.54 -17.63
CA GLU A 164 35.43 11.80 -17.35
C GLU A 164 34.20 12.04 -18.25
N ARG A 165 34.23 11.56 -19.50
CA ARG A 165 33.11 11.73 -20.43
C ARG A 165 32.02 10.69 -20.20
N GLN A 166 32.40 9.42 -19.99
CA GLN A 166 31.44 8.32 -19.92
C GLN A 166 30.90 8.03 -18.51
N CYS A 167 31.62 8.38 -17.44
CA CYS A 167 31.31 7.94 -16.07
C CYS A 167 30.86 9.08 -15.14
N SER A 168 30.43 10.22 -15.68
CA SER A 168 29.99 11.40 -14.92
C SER A 168 28.50 11.42 -14.54
N TYR A 169 27.74 10.37 -14.90
CA TYR A 169 26.29 10.28 -14.66
C TYR A 169 25.88 9.88 -13.23
N PHE A 170 26.84 9.63 -12.36
CA PHE A 170 26.62 9.33 -10.94
C PHE A 170 27.57 10.14 -10.05
N LYS A 171 27.13 10.34 -8.81
CA LYS A 171 27.95 10.94 -7.75
C LYS A 171 28.75 9.86 -7.06
N LEU A 172 30.08 9.95 -7.12
CA LEU A 172 30.98 9.02 -6.45
C LEU A 172 31.37 9.57 -5.07
N ILE A 173 31.22 8.74 -4.04
CA ILE A 173 31.65 9.01 -2.65
C ILE A 173 32.66 7.93 -2.27
N LYS A 174 33.79 8.33 -1.72
CA LYS A 174 34.83 7.41 -1.26
C LYS A 174 34.76 7.28 0.27
N VAL A 175 34.91 6.06 0.78
CA VAL A 175 34.95 5.78 2.22
C VAL A 175 36.18 4.96 2.57
N SER A 176 36.73 5.19 3.76
CA SER A 176 38.01 4.62 4.17
C SER A 176 37.94 3.12 4.49
N GLU A 177 36.79 2.65 4.96
CA GLU A 177 36.58 1.29 5.46
C GLU A 177 35.23 0.72 5.00
N ARG A 178 35.14 -0.61 4.96
CA ARG A 178 33.96 -1.33 4.48
C ARG A 178 32.72 -1.11 5.35
N ASP A 179 32.89 -0.92 6.65
CA ASP A 179 31.78 -0.75 7.59
C ASP A 179 31.09 0.63 7.45
N MET A 180 31.73 1.57 6.75
CA MET A 180 31.15 2.86 6.40
C MET A 180 30.31 2.80 5.11
N LEU A 181 30.24 1.63 4.45
CA LEU A 181 29.28 1.46 3.36
C LEU A 181 27.87 1.54 3.91
N PRO A 182 26.95 2.22 3.21
CA PRO A 182 25.58 2.30 3.65
C PRO A 182 24.97 0.91 3.77
N GLN A 183 24.16 0.67 4.80
CA GLN A 183 23.53 -0.62 5.06
C GLN A 183 22.08 -0.63 4.55
N PRO A 184 21.56 -1.77 4.07
CA PRO A 184 20.19 -1.85 3.52
C PRO A 184 19.11 -1.54 4.56
N THR A 185 19.40 -1.78 5.84
CA THR A 185 18.46 -1.62 6.95
C THR A 185 18.23 -0.17 7.38
N ASP A 186 19.13 0.75 7.01
CA ASP A 186 19.11 2.14 7.46
C ASP A 186 18.44 3.10 6.45
N GLN A 187 17.93 2.57 5.34
CA GLN A 187 17.60 3.38 4.16
C GLN A 187 16.18 3.15 3.66
N SER A 188 15.45 4.25 3.44
CA SER A 188 14.12 4.26 2.80
C SER A 188 14.18 4.02 1.28
N TYR A 189 15.31 3.57 0.74
CA TYR A 189 15.56 3.48 -0.70
C TYR A 189 16.37 2.21 -1.05
N PRO A 190 16.21 1.67 -2.27
CA PRO A 190 16.93 0.47 -2.70
C PRO A 190 18.44 0.72 -2.80
N LEU A 191 19.22 -0.17 -2.17
CA LEU A 191 20.69 -0.14 -2.16
C LEU A 191 21.23 -1.50 -2.64
N SER A 192 22.12 -1.48 -3.63
CA SER A 192 22.80 -2.67 -4.15
C SER A 192 24.21 -2.73 -3.59
N HIS A 193 24.59 -3.83 -2.94
CA HIS A 193 25.98 -4.07 -2.52
C HIS A 193 26.73 -4.86 -3.58
N CYS A 194 27.82 -4.29 -4.08
CA CYS A 194 28.64 -4.87 -5.13
C CYS A 194 30.01 -5.25 -4.57
N LYS A 195 30.48 -6.43 -4.98
CA LYS A 195 31.82 -6.93 -4.72
C LYS A 195 32.42 -7.39 -6.04
N GLU A 196 33.40 -6.67 -6.52
CA GLU A 196 34.01 -6.89 -7.84
C GLU A 196 35.52 -7.09 -7.72
N ARG A 197 36.12 -7.75 -8.71
CA ARG A 197 37.59 -7.89 -8.84
C ARG A 197 38.15 -7.00 -9.91
N ASP A 198 39.29 -6.40 -9.62
CA ASP A 198 40.10 -5.67 -10.61
C ASP A 198 40.99 -6.62 -11.43
N ALA A 199 41.81 -6.05 -12.31
CA ALA A 199 42.75 -6.81 -13.15
C ALA A 199 43.92 -7.44 -12.38
N ASN A 200 44.16 -7.01 -11.13
CA ASN A 200 45.21 -7.53 -10.25
C ASN A 200 44.67 -8.58 -9.26
N ASP A 201 43.45 -9.08 -9.49
CA ASP A 201 42.72 -10.01 -8.62
C ASP A 201 42.46 -9.45 -7.21
N CYS A 202 42.49 -8.11 -7.06
CA CYS A 202 42.12 -7.42 -5.84
C CYS A 202 40.61 -7.18 -5.78
N TRP A 203 40.03 -7.40 -4.61
CA TRP A 203 38.62 -7.13 -4.37
C TRP A 203 38.38 -5.67 -4.04
N PHE A 204 37.33 -5.10 -4.63
CA PHE A 204 36.80 -3.81 -4.23
C PHE A 204 35.30 -3.88 -4.00
N TYR A 205 34.84 -3.07 -3.06
CA TYR A 205 33.47 -3.07 -2.59
C TYR A 205 32.87 -1.69 -2.83
N PHE A 206 31.65 -1.68 -3.36
CA PHE A 206 30.90 -0.45 -3.52
C PHE A 206 29.41 -0.71 -3.36
N THR A 207 28.65 0.35 -3.15
CA THR A 207 27.21 0.32 -3.20
C THR A 207 26.68 1.23 -4.29
N TYR A 208 25.52 0.89 -4.83
CA TYR A 208 24.78 1.71 -5.78
C TYR A 208 23.36 1.94 -5.28
N ALA A 209 22.94 3.19 -5.26
CA ALA A 209 21.58 3.59 -4.91
C ALA A 209 21.07 4.72 -5.81
N ILE A 210 19.75 4.83 -5.90
CA ILE A 210 19.07 5.96 -6.54
C ILE A 210 18.32 6.71 -5.44
N ARG A 211 18.75 7.94 -5.15
CA ARG A 211 18.17 8.82 -4.13
C ARG A 211 17.62 10.08 -4.79
N ASN A 212 16.31 10.31 -4.73
CA ASN A 212 15.65 11.47 -5.33
C ASN A 212 16.09 11.68 -6.80
N GLU A 213 15.98 10.64 -7.63
CA GLU A 213 16.43 10.60 -9.03
C GLU A 213 17.95 10.72 -9.26
N THR A 214 18.74 10.97 -8.21
CA THR A 214 20.20 11.04 -8.27
C THR A 214 20.81 9.66 -8.05
N LYS A 215 21.71 9.24 -8.96
CA LYS A 215 22.49 8.01 -8.82
C LYS A 215 23.70 8.28 -7.92
N GLU A 216 23.79 7.58 -6.80
CA GLU A 216 24.91 7.67 -5.86
C GLU A 216 25.65 6.32 -5.81
N VAL A 217 26.99 6.39 -5.86
CA VAL A 217 27.89 5.26 -5.68
C VAL A 217 28.81 5.54 -4.51
N VAL A 218 28.87 4.62 -3.55
CA VAL A 218 29.80 4.70 -2.42
C VAL A 218 30.81 3.57 -2.54
N VAL A 219 32.10 3.88 -2.63
CA VAL A 219 33.18 2.89 -2.86
C VAL A 219 34.21 2.95 -1.73
N VAL A 220 34.75 1.78 -1.36
CA VAL A 220 35.83 1.68 -0.38
C VAL A 220 37.18 2.04 -1.03
N GLU A 221 37.95 2.93 -0.43
CA GLU A 221 39.24 3.42 -0.96
C GLU A 221 40.34 2.35 -0.98
N LYS A 222 40.26 1.37 -0.08
CA LYS A 222 41.26 0.30 0.05
C LYS A 222 40.81 -0.94 -0.72
N LEU A 223 41.67 -1.41 -1.62
CA LEU A 223 41.53 -2.68 -2.31
C LEU A 223 41.95 -3.84 -1.38
N GLU A 224 41.18 -4.93 -1.37
CA GLU A 224 41.52 -6.17 -0.68
C GLU A 224 42.21 -7.14 -1.65
N CYS A 225 43.53 -7.02 -1.77
CA CYS A 225 44.34 -7.92 -2.58
C CYS A 225 44.72 -9.18 -1.79
N PRO A 226 44.69 -10.39 -2.40
CA PRO A 226 45.25 -11.58 -1.80
C PRO A 226 46.74 -11.36 -1.51
N ARG A 227 47.17 -11.63 -0.27
CA ARG A 227 48.60 -11.62 0.08
C ARG A 227 49.23 -12.87 -0.56
N GLY A 228 50.07 -12.65 -1.57
CA GLY A 228 50.97 -13.68 -2.09
C GLY A 228 51.99 -14.10 -1.05
#